data_AF-A0A966TRK2-F1
#
_entry.id   AF-A0A966TRK2-F1
#
_cell.length_a   1.000
_cell.length_b   1.000
_cell.length_c   1.000
_cell.angle_alpha   90.00
_cell.angle_beta   90.00
_cell.angle_gamma   90.00
#
_symmetry.space_group_name_H-M   'P 1'
#
loop_
_entity.id
_entity.type
_entity.pdbx_description
1 polymer ?
#
loop_
_entity_poly.entity_id
_entity_poly.type
_entity_poly.pdbx_seq_one_letter_code
_entity_poly.pdbx_strand_id
1 'polypeptide(L)'
;MTVPVSDLQAIAPSAVIELFELELNTLQHGVADTYRFHAGSSLNSNGEVVWAGNAYLRFPVEANGFEYSGNGQLPRPKMRVSNILGTITALLLSLPDGLEAAKVTRIRTLARYIDGANFPGGTNPYGMPDSAAEFPREIYYVDRKVAETRDVVEFELASAFDLAGVRAPKRQCIANICQWVYKSTECSYTGALTSCNKTLDACKAHFGATAELPFGSFPGIGSYFT
;
A
#
# COMPACT_ATOMS: atom_id res chain seq x y z
N MET A 1 -4.37 9.89 10.50
CA MET A 1 -4.13 10.70 9.29
C MET A 1 -5.31 11.62 9.11
N THR A 2 -5.08 12.93 9.15
CA THR A 2 -6.10 13.96 8.97
C THR A 2 -5.88 14.61 7.63
N VAL A 3 -6.80 14.40 6.68
CA VAL A 3 -6.74 15.05 5.38
C VAL A 3 -6.90 16.57 5.60
N PRO A 4 -5.98 17.42 5.10
CA PRO A 4 -5.98 18.86 5.39
C PRO A 4 -7.00 19.62 4.53
N VAL A 5 -8.27 19.25 4.63
CA VAL A 5 -9.36 19.75 3.75
C VAL A 5 -9.53 21.26 3.86
N SER A 6 -9.48 21.82 5.08
CA SER A 6 -9.63 23.26 5.30
C SER A 6 -8.53 24.08 4.64
N ASP A 7 -7.30 23.55 4.62
CA ASP A 7 -6.14 24.25 4.05
C ASP A 7 -6.08 24.14 2.54
N LEU A 8 -6.68 23.10 1.95
CA LEU A 8 -6.88 22.98 0.51
C LEU A 8 -7.94 23.95 -0.02
N GLN A 9 -8.92 24.30 0.82
CA GLN A 9 -10.00 25.24 0.48
C GLN A 9 -9.60 26.71 0.71
N ALA A 10 -8.39 26.97 1.21
CA ALA A 10 -7.89 28.32 1.40
C ALA A 10 -7.75 29.05 0.05
N ILE A 11 -7.84 30.39 0.06
CA ILE A 11 -7.72 31.21 -1.16
C ILE A 11 -6.36 31.06 -1.85
N ALA A 12 -5.32 30.79 -1.07
CA ALA A 12 -3.96 30.52 -1.53
C ALA A 12 -3.42 29.29 -0.78
N PRO A 13 -3.73 28.06 -1.24
CA PRO A 13 -3.20 26.86 -0.63
C PRO A 13 -1.69 26.77 -0.88
N SER A 14 -0.98 26.15 0.06
CA SER A 14 0.46 25.89 -0.11
C SER A 14 0.70 24.83 -1.19
N ALA A 15 1.92 24.77 -1.73
CA ALA A 15 2.28 23.81 -2.76
C ALA A 15 2.09 22.36 -2.26
N VAL A 16 1.53 21.50 -3.11
CA VAL A 16 1.46 20.06 -2.84
C VAL A 16 2.85 19.46 -3.09
N ILE A 17 3.43 18.86 -2.06
CA ILE A 17 4.67 18.12 -2.11
C ILE A 17 4.35 16.65 -2.34
N GLU A 18 4.97 16.08 -3.36
CA GLU A 18 4.83 14.69 -3.74
C GLU A 18 6.11 13.92 -3.42
N LEU A 19 5.96 12.84 -2.68
CA LEU A 19 7.03 11.99 -2.17
C LEU A 19 6.71 10.53 -2.52
N PHE A 20 7.76 9.74 -2.73
CA PHE A 20 7.63 8.33 -3.07
C PHE A 20 8.49 7.47 -2.15
N GLU A 21 7.92 6.36 -1.71
CA GLU A 21 8.63 5.29 -1.02
C GLU A 21 8.54 4.02 -1.86
N LEU A 22 9.68 3.39 -2.14
CA LEU A 22 9.79 2.07 -2.75
C LEU A 22 10.32 1.10 -1.68
N GLU A 23 9.46 0.18 -1.25
CA GLU A 23 9.77 -0.81 -0.22
C GLU A 23 9.96 -2.19 -0.86
N LEU A 24 11.14 -2.76 -0.64
CA LEU A 24 11.45 -4.14 -0.98
C LEU A 24 11.03 -5.08 0.15
N ASN A 25 10.82 -6.35 -0.19
CA ASN A 25 10.50 -7.39 0.78
C ASN A 25 11.48 -8.57 0.66
N THR A 26 11.80 -9.20 1.78
CA THR A 26 12.78 -10.30 1.83
C THR A 26 12.36 -11.52 1.02
N LEU A 27 11.06 -11.79 0.92
CA LEU A 27 10.54 -12.99 0.26
C LEU A 27 10.75 -12.98 -1.26
N GLN A 28 10.62 -11.83 -1.91
CA GLN A 28 10.81 -11.68 -3.36
C GLN A 28 12.18 -11.10 -3.71
N HIS A 29 12.69 -10.17 -2.91
CA HIS A 29 13.86 -9.37 -3.27
C HIS A 29 15.14 -9.84 -2.55
N GLY A 30 15.03 -10.74 -1.57
CA GLY A 30 16.15 -11.17 -0.72
C GLY A 30 16.59 -10.12 0.32
N VAL A 31 16.03 -8.90 0.27
CA VAL A 31 16.37 -7.76 1.12
C VAL A 31 15.10 -6.96 1.47
N ALA A 32 15.09 -6.28 2.61
CA ALA A 32 14.02 -5.39 3.07
C ALA A 32 14.49 -3.93 3.16
N ASP A 33 14.88 -3.37 2.01
CA ASP A 33 15.33 -1.98 1.91
C ASP A 33 14.17 -1.06 1.53
N THR A 34 14.26 0.20 1.96
CA THR A 34 13.30 1.25 1.60
C THR A 34 14.03 2.41 0.93
N TYR A 35 13.70 2.69 -0.32
CA TYR A 35 14.20 3.84 -1.05
C TYR A 35 13.17 4.97 -1.00
N ARG A 36 13.63 6.16 -0.61
CA ARG A 36 12.80 7.36 -0.49
C ARG A 36 13.28 8.42 -1.44
N PHE A 37 12.38 8.96 -2.26
CA PHE A 37 12.77 9.95 -3.25
C PHE A 37 11.63 10.91 -3.63
N HIS A 38 12.02 12.05 -4.21
CA HIS A 38 11.12 13.09 -4.72
C HIS A 38 11.65 13.69 -6.03
N ALA A 39 10.73 14.19 -6.87
CA ALA A 39 11.05 14.88 -8.11
C ALA A 39 11.19 16.40 -7.97
N GLY A 40 10.77 16.96 -6.83
CA GLY A 40 10.74 18.41 -6.60
C GLY A 40 12.11 19.05 -6.28
N SER A 41 12.08 20.35 -6.04
CA SER A 41 13.20 21.14 -5.51
C SER A 41 13.01 21.48 -4.05
N SER A 42 14.02 21.27 -3.22
CA SER A 42 14.02 21.71 -1.81
C SER A 42 14.46 23.17 -1.70
N LEU A 43 13.84 23.94 -0.80
CA LEU A 43 14.23 25.34 -0.55
C LEU A 43 15.53 25.44 0.26
N ASN A 44 15.97 24.34 0.85
CA ASN A 44 17.29 24.21 1.46
C ASN A 44 18.26 23.56 0.46
N SER A 45 19.06 24.41 -0.20
CA SER A 45 20.15 23.99 -1.10
C SER A 45 19.74 23.06 -2.25
N ASN A 46 18.45 23.03 -2.62
CA ASN A 46 17.91 22.11 -3.63
C ASN A 46 18.26 20.63 -3.37
N GLY A 47 18.44 20.28 -2.09
CA GLY A 47 18.80 18.95 -1.63
C GLY A 47 17.59 18.06 -1.37
N GLU A 48 17.74 17.20 -0.38
CA GLU A 48 16.70 16.28 0.09
C GLU A 48 15.49 17.03 0.66
N VAL A 49 14.35 16.34 0.64
CA VAL A 49 13.16 16.75 1.38
C VAL A 49 13.00 15.85 2.60
N VAL A 50 12.88 16.45 3.78
CA VAL A 50 12.62 15.75 5.05
C VAL A 50 11.11 15.76 5.31
N TRP A 51 10.53 14.58 5.48
CA TRP A 51 9.12 14.42 5.84
C TRP A 51 8.97 13.40 6.97
N ALA A 52 8.30 13.83 8.05
CA ALA A 52 8.11 13.02 9.25
C ALA A 52 9.44 12.45 9.79
N GLY A 53 10.50 13.26 9.74
CA GLY A 53 11.85 12.88 10.13
C GLY A 53 12.62 11.98 9.15
N ASN A 54 12.03 11.59 8.02
CA ASN A 54 12.70 10.77 7.00
C ASN A 54 13.20 11.63 5.85
N ALA A 55 14.44 11.41 5.41
CA ALA A 55 15.01 12.07 4.25
C ALA A 55 14.56 11.38 2.95
N TYR A 56 14.13 12.18 1.98
CA TYR A 56 13.78 11.77 0.63
C TYR A 56 14.82 12.34 -0.32
N LEU A 57 15.46 11.46 -1.09
CA LEU A 57 16.51 11.83 -2.03
C LEU A 57 15.92 12.52 -3.26
N ARG A 58 16.61 13.55 -3.75
CA ARG A 58 16.24 14.17 -5.01
C ARG A 58 16.55 13.20 -6.15
N PHE A 59 15.51 12.65 -6.77
CA PHE A 59 15.64 11.71 -7.87
C PHE A 59 14.61 12.01 -8.97
N PRO A 60 15.01 12.15 -10.25
CA PRO A 60 14.05 12.45 -11.30
C PRO A 60 13.09 11.28 -11.50
N VAL A 61 11.83 11.51 -11.16
CA VAL A 61 10.72 10.59 -11.34
C VAL A 61 9.53 11.35 -11.93
N GLU A 62 8.85 10.71 -12.86
CA GLU A 62 7.57 11.14 -13.40
C GLU A 62 6.56 10.02 -13.15
N ALA A 63 5.45 10.32 -12.48
CA ALA A 63 4.45 9.31 -12.15
C ALA A 63 3.04 9.84 -12.47
N ASN A 64 2.35 9.12 -13.37
CA ASN A 64 1.04 9.53 -13.90
C ASN A 64 0.04 8.36 -13.86
N GLY A 65 -1.26 8.64 -13.96
CA GLY A 65 -2.29 7.59 -14.05
C GLY A 65 -2.80 7.05 -12.71
N PHE A 66 -2.66 7.82 -11.63
CA PHE A 66 -3.23 7.50 -10.30
C PHE A 66 -4.73 7.81 -10.18
N GLU A 67 -5.33 8.40 -11.21
CA GLU A 67 -6.72 8.82 -11.20
C GLU A 67 -7.68 7.63 -11.25
N TYR A 68 -8.63 7.60 -10.31
CA TYR A 68 -9.74 6.65 -10.37
C TYR A 68 -10.75 7.11 -11.42
N SER A 69 -10.82 6.38 -12.53
CA SER A 69 -11.88 6.60 -13.51
C SER A 69 -13.20 6.00 -13.02
N GLY A 70 -14.33 6.67 -13.28
CA GLY A 70 -15.67 6.17 -12.95
C GLY A 70 -16.10 4.90 -13.72
N ASN A 71 -15.25 4.39 -14.61
CA ASN A 71 -15.54 3.26 -15.50
C ASN A 71 -15.29 1.89 -14.85
N GLY A 72 -14.97 1.84 -13.56
CA GLY A 72 -14.80 0.60 -12.80
C GLY A 72 -13.46 -0.13 -13.00
N GLN A 73 -12.58 0.39 -13.86
CA GLN A 73 -11.21 -0.10 -13.96
C GLN A 73 -10.35 0.51 -12.85
N LEU A 74 -9.60 -0.34 -12.16
CA LEU A 74 -8.61 0.10 -11.19
C LEU A 74 -7.48 0.84 -11.92
N PRO A 75 -6.99 1.97 -11.38
CA PRO A 75 -5.89 2.70 -11.97
C PRO A 75 -4.66 1.81 -12.08
N ARG A 76 -3.98 1.90 -13.23
CA ARG A 76 -2.67 1.30 -13.49
C ARG A 76 -1.64 2.41 -13.75
N PRO A 77 -1.13 3.06 -12.68
CA PRO A 77 -0.22 4.18 -12.83
C PRO A 77 1.07 3.75 -13.53
N LYS A 78 1.66 4.68 -14.27
CA LYS A 78 2.98 4.51 -14.86
C LYS A 78 3.98 5.38 -14.13
N MET A 79 5.12 4.80 -13.81
CA MET A 79 6.19 5.48 -13.10
C MET A 79 7.48 5.37 -13.91
N ARG A 80 7.97 6.52 -14.37
CA ARG A 80 9.19 6.68 -15.16
C ARG A 80 10.27 7.26 -14.29
N VAL A 81 11.40 6.57 -14.23
CA VAL A 81 12.49 6.87 -13.32
C VAL A 81 13.76 7.04 -14.13
N SER A 82 14.53 8.08 -13.84
CA SER A 82 15.79 8.34 -14.55
C SER A 82 16.79 7.21 -14.35
N ASN A 83 17.42 6.81 -15.45
CA ASN A 83 18.44 5.77 -15.49
C ASN A 83 19.78 6.28 -16.04
N ILE A 84 19.97 7.60 -16.14
CA ILE A 84 21.16 8.21 -16.75
C ILE A 84 22.48 7.70 -16.14
N LEU A 85 22.48 7.43 -14.83
CA LEU A 85 23.63 6.90 -14.09
C LEU A 85 23.64 5.36 -13.99
N GLY A 86 22.68 4.67 -14.62
CA GLY A 86 22.51 3.22 -14.56
C GLY A 86 22.05 2.68 -13.20
N THR A 87 21.62 3.56 -12.27
CA THR A 87 21.31 3.18 -10.88
C THR A 87 20.14 2.21 -10.78
N ILE A 88 19.09 2.41 -11.58
CA ILE A 88 17.91 1.54 -11.57
C ILE A 88 18.22 0.20 -12.24
N THR A 89 18.94 0.20 -13.36
CA THR A 89 19.41 -1.05 -13.98
C THR A 89 20.31 -1.83 -13.03
N ALA A 90 21.23 -1.17 -12.33
CA ALA A 90 22.09 -1.82 -11.33
C ALA A 90 21.27 -2.40 -10.17
N LEU A 91 20.25 -1.68 -9.69
CA LEU A 91 19.33 -2.18 -8.67
C LEU A 91 18.58 -3.43 -9.17
N LEU A 92 17.99 -3.38 -10.36
CA LEU A 92 17.28 -4.52 -10.96
C LEU A 92 18.17 -5.76 -11.09
N LEU A 93 19.45 -5.58 -11.47
CA LEU A 93 20.41 -6.69 -11.59
C LEU A 93 20.88 -7.23 -10.24
N SER A 94 20.82 -6.43 -9.18
CA SER A 94 21.22 -6.86 -7.83
C SER A 94 20.16 -7.70 -7.12
N LEU A 95 18.90 -7.61 -7.57
CA LEU A 95 17.76 -8.27 -6.96
C LEU A 95 17.46 -9.60 -7.70
N PRO A 96 17.09 -10.68 -6.99
CA PRO A 96 16.83 -11.99 -7.61
C PRO A 96 15.71 -11.96 -8.67
N ASP A 97 14.60 -11.30 -8.33
CA ASP A 97 13.39 -11.22 -9.14
C ASP A 97 13.06 -9.78 -9.58
N GLY A 98 14.09 -8.93 -9.71
CA GLY A 98 13.89 -7.54 -10.13
C GLY A 98 13.18 -6.68 -9.08
N LEU A 99 12.23 -5.84 -9.51
CA LEU A 99 11.43 -4.97 -8.65
C LEU A 99 9.95 -5.37 -8.61
N GLU A 100 9.61 -6.50 -9.22
CA GLU A 100 8.26 -7.03 -9.30
C GLU A 100 7.68 -7.24 -7.89
N ALA A 101 6.46 -6.76 -7.69
CA ALA A 101 5.76 -6.70 -6.40
C ALA A 101 6.44 -5.87 -5.30
N ALA A 102 7.47 -5.06 -5.61
CA ALA A 102 7.91 -4.01 -4.71
C ALA A 102 6.76 -3.03 -4.46
N LYS A 103 6.62 -2.58 -3.21
CA LYS A 103 5.53 -1.69 -2.81
C LYS A 103 5.96 -0.25 -3.09
N VAL A 104 5.15 0.47 -3.86
CA VAL A 104 5.31 1.89 -4.15
C VAL A 104 4.22 2.66 -3.40
N THR A 105 4.63 3.50 -2.46
CA THR A 105 3.72 4.40 -1.74
C THR A 105 3.95 5.81 -2.22
N ARG A 106 2.91 6.42 -2.81
CA ARG A 106 2.88 7.84 -3.11
C ARG A 106 2.27 8.60 -1.93
N ILE A 107 3.06 9.49 -1.37
CA ILE A 107 2.68 10.36 -0.26
C ILE A 107 2.55 11.77 -0.82
N ARG A 108 1.44 12.43 -0.49
CA ARG A 108 1.24 13.84 -0.79
C ARG A 108 0.96 14.60 0.49
N THR A 109 1.58 15.74 0.64
CA THR A 109 1.34 16.67 1.75
C THR A 109 1.44 18.10 1.25
N LEU A 110 1.12 19.07 2.08
CA LEU A 110 1.27 20.49 1.78
C LEU A 110 2.61 21.02 2.32
N ALA A 111 3.24 21.94 1.61
CA ALA A 111 4.54 22.52 1.99
C ALA A 111 4.53 23.19 3.38
N ARG A 112 3.37 23.60 3.89
CA ARG A 112 3.23 24.14 5.25
C ARG A 112 3.41 23.11 6.38
N TYR A 113 3.30 21.82 6.08
CA TYR A 113 3.39 20.76 7.07
C TYR A 113 4.74 20.04 7.07
N ILE A 114 5.57 20.25 6.05
CA ILE A 114 6.88 19.59 5.98
C ILE A 114 7.82 20.12 7.05
N ASP A 115 8.79 19.30 7.44
CA ASP A 115 9.74 19.59 8.51
C ASP A 115 10.53 20.89 8.26
N GLY A 116 10.88 21.59 9.34
CA GLY A 116 11.66 22.83 9.27
C GLY A 116 13.04 22.67 8.61
N ALA A 117 13.61 21.45 8.62
CA ALA A 117 14.89 21.12 7.98
C ALA A 117 14.93 21.39 6.47
N ASN A 118 13.76 21.47 5.83
CA ASN A 118 13.62 21.78 4.39
C ASN A 118 13.87 23.25 4.04
N PHE A 119 14.04 24.12 5.04
CA PHE A 119 14.11 25.56 4.86
C PHE A 119 15.40 26.15 5.43
N PRO A 120 15.91 27.23 4.83
CA PRO A 120 17.01 27.99 5.42
C PRO A 120 16.66 28.42 6.86
N GLY A 121 17.56 28.17 7.80
CA GLY A 121 17.33 28.47 9.22
C GLY A 121 16.53 27.40 9.99
N GLY A 122 16.23 26.25 9.38
CA GLY A 122 15.68 25.08 10.07
C GLY A 122 14.23 25.25 10.56
N THR A 123 13.53 26.27 10.08
CA THR A 123 12.14 26.59 10.47
C THR A 123 11.28 26.73 9.23
N ASN A 124 10.10 26.11 9.23
CA ASN A 124 9.16 26.22 8.12
C ASN A 124 8.48 27.61 8.12
N PRO A 125 8.69 28.45 7.08
CA PRO A 125 8.10 29.79 7.02
C PRO A 125 6.61 29.76 6.67
N TYR A 126 6.08 28.63 6.19
CA TYR A 126 4.71 28.49 5.71
C TYR A 126 3.74 27.96 6.76
N GLY A 127 4.24 27.41 7.87
CA GLY A 127 3.39 26.86 8.92
C GLY A 127 4.12 26.00 9.94
N MET A 128 3.33 25.35 10.79
CA MET A 128 3.84 24.40 11.77
C MET A 128 3.94 23.00 11.14
N PRO A 129 5.09 22.32 11.23
CA PRO A 129 5.21 20.96 10.74
C PRO A 129 4.20 20.01 11.41
N ASP A 130 3.57 19.16 10.62
CA ASP A 130 2.61 18.16 11.09
C ASP A 130 2.75 16.87 10.25
N SER A 131 3.33 15.83 10.85
CA SER A 131 3.57 14.54 10.18
C SER A 131 2.30 13.72 9.95
N ALA A 132 1.16 14.11 10.54
CA ALA A 132 -0.12 13.42 10.34
C ALA A 132 -1.00 14.08 9.26
N ALA A 133 -0.62 15.27 8.80
CA ALA A 133 -1.31 16.04 7.78
C ALA A 133 -0.83 15.64 6.38
N GLU A 134 -1.40 14.56 5.86
CA GLU A 134 -1.16 14.06 4.51
C GLU A 134 -2.47 13.65 3.83
N PHE A 135 -2.43 13.63 2.50
CA PHE A 135 -3.49 13.02 1.70
C PHE A 135 -3.52 11.51 1.94
N PRO A 136 -4.65 10.83 1.63
CA PRO A 136 -4.69 9.37 1.67
C PRO A 136 -3.52 8.79 0.86
N ARG A 137 -2.76 7.89 1.50
CA ARG A 137 -1.62 7.24 0.85
C ARG A 137 -2.09 6.41 -0.32
N GLU A 138 -1.44 6.61 -1.45
CA GLU A 138 -1.70 5.88 -2.67
C GLU A 138 -0.69 4.73 -2.74
N ILE A 139 -1.16 3.52 -2.39
CA ILE A 139 -0.32 2.32 -2.29
C ILE A 139 -0.55 1.45 -3.52
N TYR A 140 0.52 1.22 -4.26
CA TYR A 140 0.56 0.35 -5.42
C TYR A 140 1.75 -0.59 -5.34
N TYR A 141 1.79 -1.57 -6.23
CA TYR A 141 2.85 -2.54 -6.36
C TYR A 141 3.36 -2.50 -7.79
N VAL A 142 4.67 -2.70 -7.98
CA VAL A 142 5.23 -2.86 -9.33
C VAL A 142 4.68 -4.15 -9.93
N ASP A 143 3.94 -4.04 -11.04
CA ASP A 143 3.44 -5.20 -11.78
C ASP A 143 4.52 -5.71 -12.73
N ARG A 144 5.07 -4.81 -13.55
CA ARG A 144 6.10 -5.14 -14.53
C ARG A 144 6.92 -3.92 -14.96
N LYS A 145 8.12 -4.19 -15.46
CA LYS A 145 8.93 -3.23 -16.22
C LYS A 145 8.38 -3.13 -17.66
N VAL A 146 7.96 -1.94 -18.06
CA VAL A 146 7.40 -1.67 -19.39
C VAL A 146 8.51 -1.39 -20.40
N ALA A 147 9.48 -0.57 -20.01
CA ALA A 147 10.59 -0.19 -20.87
C ALA A 147 11.85 0.04 -20.05
N GLU A 148 12.99 -0.32 -20.62
CA GLU A 148 14.31 -0.02 -20.08
C GLU A 148 15.16 0.57 -21.19
N THR A 149 15.60 1.80 -20.98
CA THR A 149 16.52 2.50 -21.86
C THR A 149 17.71 3.01 -21.05
N ARG A 150 18.75 3.49 -21.74
CA ARG A 150 19.89 4.11 -21.08
C ARG A 150 19.48 5.30 -20.19
N ASP A 151 18.44 6.03 -20.57
CA ASP A 151 18.10 7.28 -19.89
C ASP A 151 16.92 7.13 -18.92
N VAL A 152 16.01 6.18 -19.15
CA VAL A 152 14.78 6.01 -18.37
C VAL A 152 14.41 4.53 -18.23
N VAL A 153 13.93 4.14 -17.05
CA VAL A 153 13.18 2.89 -16.81
C VAL A 153 11.73 3.24 -16.49
N GLU A 154 10.79 2.57 -17.16
CA GLU A 154 9.35 2.73 -16.94
C GLU A 154 8.77 1.48 -16.30
N PHE A 155 8.01 1.67 -15.22
CA PHE A 155 7.27 0.63 -14.51
C PHE A 155 5.77 0.87 -14.64
N GLU A 156 5.03 -0.22 -14.79
CA GLU A 156 3.58 -0.25 -14.62
C GLU A 156 3.27 -0.69 -13.20
N LEU A 157 2.46 0.10 -12.51
CA LEU A 157 2.04 -0.17 -11.14
C LEU A 157 0.61 -0.70 -11.13
N ALA A 158 0.32 -1.62 -10.22
CA ALA A 158 -1.00 -2.20 -10.02
C ALA A 158 -1.43 -2.09 -8.56
N SER A 159 -2.74 -2.05 -8.34
CA SER A 159 -3.29 -2.18 -6.98
C SER A 159 -3.03 -3.59 -6.43
N ALA A 160 -3.08 -3.75 -5.11
CA ALA A 160 -2.93 -5.06 -4.46
C ALA A 160 -3.91 -6.12 -5.01
N PHE A 161 -5.10 -5.71 -5.48
CA PHE A 161 -6.13 -6.60 -5.99
C PHE A 161 -5.91 -7.06 -7.42
N ASP A 162 -5.09 -6.32 -8.18
CA ASP A 162 -4.83 -6.55 -9.61
C ASP A 162 -3.43 -7.14 -9.84
N LEU A 163 -2.73 -7.49 -8.75
CA LEU A 163 -1.45 -8.19 -8.81
C LEU A 163 -1.68 -9.66 -9.16
N ALA A 164 -0.84 -10.20 -10.04
CA ALA A 164 -0.92 -11.59 -10.45
C ALA A 164 -0.92 -12.56 -9.25
N GLY A 165 -1.87 -13.50 -9.25
CA GLY A 165 -2.01 -14.51 -8.19
C GLY A 165 -2.74 -14.04 -6.92
N VAL A 166 -3.06 -12.75 -6.81
CA VAL A 166 -3.94 -12.25 -5.74
C VAL A 166 -5.39 -12.42 -6.15
N ARG A 167 -6.21 -13.00 -5.26
CA ARG A 167 -7.65 -13.14 -5.44
C ARG A 167 -8.38 -12.54 -4.26
N ALA A 168 -9.38 -11.72 -4.54
CA ALA A 168 -10.37 -11.27 -3.59
C ALA A 168 -11.70 -11.99 -3.88
N PRO A 169 -12.42 -12.48 -2.85
CA PRO A 169 -12.04 -12.56 -1.45
C PRO A 169 -10.93 -13.60 -1.22
N LYS A 170 -10.06 -13.36 -0.23
CA LYS A 170 -8.94 -14.28 0.09
C LYS A 170 -9.42 -15.65 0.59
N ARG A 171 -10.65 -15.72 1.13
CA ARG A 171 -11.33 -16.95 1.51
C ARG A 171 -12.41 -17.28 0.51
N GLN A 172 -12.49 -18.55 0.13
CA GLN A 172 -13.59 -19.03 -0.69
C GLN A 172 -14.87 -19.07 0.14
N CYS A 173 -15.98 -18.58 -0.40
CA CYS A 173 -17.27 -18.72 0.27
C CYS A 173 -17.83 -20.12 -0.03
N ILE A 174 -17.74 -21.03 0.94
CA ILE A 174 -18.30 -22.39 0.87
C ILE A 174 -19.47 -22.52 1.85
N ALA A 175 -20.37 -23.47 1.62
CA ALA A 175 -21.57 -23.63 2.45
C ALA A 175 -21.38 -24.57 3.64
N ASN A 176 -20.85 -25.76 3.39
CA ASN A 176 -21.04 -26.90 4.29
C ASN A 176 -19.86 -27.24 5.21
N ILE A 177 -18.71 -26.57 5.05
CA ILE A 177 -17.47 -26.93 5.75
C ILE A 177 -16.85 -25.69 6.40
N CYS A 178 -16.73 -25.71 7.72
CA CYS A 178 -16.07 -24.68 8.52
C CYS A 178 -14.59 -24.59 8.15
N GLN A 179 -14.15 -23.39 7.75
CA GLN A 179 -12.76 -23.14 7.37
C GLN A 179 -11.86 -22.86 8.56
N TRP A 180 -12.43 -22.62 9.75
CA TRP A 180 -11.63 -22.34 10.94
C TRP A 180 -10.74 -23.52 11.33
N VAL A 181 -9.59 -23.17 11.86
CA VAL A 181 -8.74 -24.13 12.56
C VAL A 181 -9.44 -24.44 13.88
N TYR A 182 -9.59 -25.73 14.21
CA TYR A 182 -10.32 -26.11 15.41
C TYR A 182 -9.60 -25.60 16.66
N LYS A 183 -10.36 -24.99 17.59
CA LYS A 183 -9.84 -24.29 18.79
C LYS A 183 -8.92 -23.09 18.50
N SER A 184 -8.91 -22.56 17.27
CA SER A 184 -8.27 -21.26 17.01
C SER A 184 -9.08 -20.10 17.59
N THR A 185 -8.52 -18.89 17.55
CA THR A 185 -9.19 -17.67 17.99
C THR A 185 -10.52 -17.44 17.27
N GLU A 186 -10.59 -17.75 15.97
CA GLU A 186 -11.81 -17.60 15.16
C GLU A 186 -12.85 -18.68 15.47
N CYS A 187 -12.40 -19.91 15.80
CA CYS A 187 -13.30 -20.97 16.22
C CYS A 187 -13.79 -20.77 17.66
N SER A 188 -12.97 -20.18 18.52
CA SER A 188 -13.21 -19.88 19.95
C SER A 188 -13.69 -21.06 20.82
N TYR A 189 -13.54 -22.31 20.37
CA TYR A 189 -13.98 -23.47 21.14
C TYR A 189 -12.95 -23.86 22.21
N THR A 190 -13.34 -23.72 23.48
CA THR A 190 -12.50 -24.07 24.64
C THR A 190 -12.99 -25.31 25.40
N GLY A 191 -14.01 -25.99 24.88
CA GLY A 191 -14.61 -27.15 25.56
C GLY A 191 -13.80 -28.44 25.45
N ALA A 192 -14.37 -29.49 26.06
CA ALA A 192 -13.71 -30.78 26.25
C ALA A 192 -13.63 -31.65 24.99
N LEU A 193 -14.43 -31.38 23.95
CA LEU A 193 -14.36 -32.15 22.70
C LEU A 193 -12.97 -32.00 22.07
N THR A 194 -12.46 -33.10 21.53
CA THR A 194 -11.09 -33.21 21.02
C THR A 194 -11.03 -33.12 19.49
N SER A 195 -12.16 -33.29 18.81
CA SER A 195 -12.26 -33.24 17.35
C SER A 195 -13.55 -32.55 16.89
N CYS A 196 -13.51 -32.00 15.67
CA CYS A 196 -14.66 -31.36 15.04
C CYS A 196 -14.73 -31.77 13.57
N ASN A 197 -15.91 -32.25 13.15
CA ASN A 197 -16.19 -32.64 11.76
C ASN A 197 -16.40 -31.44 10.82
N LYS A 198 -16.24 -30.21 11.34
CA LYS A 198 -16.34 -28.93 10.59
C LYS A 198 -17.70 -28.71 9.90
N THR A 199 -18.76 -29.42 10.30
CA THR A 199 -20.12 -29.17 9.81
C THR A 199 -20.86 -28.19 10.72
N LEU A 200 -21.98 -27.63 10.23
CA LEU A 200 -22.83 -26.76 11.04
C LEU A 200 -23.37 -27.49 12.27
N ASP A 201 -23.77 -28.75 12.11
CA ASP A 201 -24.30 -29.55 13.22
C ASP A 201 -23.22 -29.94 14.23
N ALA A 202 -21.98 -30.17 13.77
CA ALA A 202 -20.85 -30.30 14.68
C ALA A 202 -20.64 -29.01 15.48
N CYS A 203 -20.75 -27.83 14.84
CA CYS A 203 -20.63 -26.55 15.52
C CYS A 203 -21.75 -26.36 16.57
N LYS A 204 -22.99 -26.71 16.25
CA LYS A 204 -24.11 -26.74 17.21
C LYS A 204 -23.85 -27.70 18.38
N ALA A 205 -23.25 -28.86 18.14
CA ALA A 205 -22.90 -29.80 19.21
C ALA A 205 -21.81 -29.25 20.16
N HIS A 206 -20.97 -28.33 19.67
CA HIS A 206 -19.89 -27.72 20.45
C HIS A 206 -20.37 -26.51 21.27
N PHE A 207 -21.18 -25.63 20.68
CA PHE A 207 -21.57 -24.35 21.29
C PHE A 207 -23.02 -24.32 21.80
N GLY A 208 -23.83 -25.32 21.44
CA GLY A 208 -25.27 -25.36 21.67
C GLY A 208 -26.06 -24.95 20.42
N ALA A 209 -27.22 -25.57 20.22
CA ALA A 209 -28.01 -25.42 18.99
C ALA A 209 -28.62 -24.02 18.78
N THR A 210 -28.79 -23.25 19.86
CA THR A 210 -29.41 -21.92 19.88
C THR A 210 -28.43 -20.79 20.19
N ALA A 211 -27.16 -21.12 20.43
CA ALA A 211 -26.12 -20.13 20.68
C ALA A 211 -25.68 -19.45 19.37
N GLU A 212 -25.04 -18.28 19.49
CA GLU A 212 -24.31 -17.70 18.37
C GLU A 212 -23.14 -18.61 18.01
N LEU A 213 -23.19 -19.18 16.81
CA LEU A 213 -22.19 -20.15 16.35
C LEU A 213 -21.06 -19.40 15.65
N PRO A 214 -19.80 -19.53 16.10
CA PRO A 214 -18.63 -19.01 15.37
C PRO A 214 -18.30 -19.91 14.17
N PHE A 215 -19.26 -20.08 13.26
CA PHE A 215 -19.15 -20.98 12.11
C PHE A 215 -18.44 -20.29 10.94
N GLY A 216 -17.29 -20.81 10.55
CA GLY A 216 -16.41 -20.22 9.54
C GLY A 216 -16.78 -20.53 8.09
N SER A 217 -18.08 -20.63 7.79
CA SER A 217 -18.61 -20.98 6.47
C SER A 217 -19.97 -20.30 6.29
N PHE A 218 -20.55 -20.39 5.09
CA PHE A 218 -21.74 -19.63 4.70
C PHE A 218 -22.92 -20.56 4.37
N PRO A 219 -23.67 -21.07 5.36
CA PRO A 219 -24.73 -22.06 5.16
C PRO A 219 -25.81 -21.65 4.16
N GLY A 220 -26.04 -20.33 3.99
CA GLY A 220 -27.05 -19.79 3.08
C GLY A 220 -26.63 -19.75 1.60
N ILE A 221 -25.37 -20.06 1.28
CA ILE A 221 -24.91 -20.11 -0.12
C ILE A 221 -25.48 -21.36 -0.79
N GLY A 222 -26.23 -21.16 -1.87
CA GLY A 222 -26.83 -22.24 -2.66
C GLY A 222 -28.18 -22.75 -2.12
N SER A 223 -28.65 -22.26 -0.97
CA SER A 223 -30.03 -22.46 -0.53
C SER A 223 -30.88 -21.32 -1.09
N TYR A 224 -31.53 -21.56 -2.22
CA TYR A 224 -32.63 -20.70 -2.67
C TYR A 224 -33.77 -20.83 -1.66
N PHE A 225 -34.44 -19.71 -1.33
CA PHE A 225 -35.73 -19.75 -0.66
C PHE A 225 -36.73 -20.42 -1.60
N THR A 226 -36.99 -21.71 -1.40
CA THR A 226 -38.21 -22.36 -1.88
C THR A 226 -39.32 -22.17 -0.86
#